data_AF-A0A4Q7ZCL0-F1
#
_entry.id   AF-A0A4Q7ZCL0-F1
#
_cell.length_a   1.000
_cell.length_b   1.000
_cell.length_c   1.000
_cell.angle_alpha   90.00
_cell.angle_beta   90.00
_cell.angle_gamma   90.00
#
_symmetry.space_group_name_H-M   'P 1'
#
loop_
_entity.id
_entity.type
_entity.pdbx_description
1 polymer ?
#
loop_
_entity_poly.entity_id
_entity_poly.type
_entity_poly.pdbx_seq_one_letter_code
_entity_poly.pdbx_strand_id
1 'polypeptide(L)'
;MYRLIHLHPHHGIPRIGVDPDGYSSEEAALQACRATPGPYFGVGRFDTGGRLAEVVMDAICEAPGGCPSAAMVVDAHTFRRLCDACAYGLSTLTVAELAERLGVAVRPAPVLATSGRHAAPESGCAASTRIAREFPTHVADPIWRMELCAELARTPPAVNGLIIGVGALSHRDVLDLFPALCALGTQLPVGVRADLRRSTVRPLSPAGVAALRLGL
;
A
#
# COMPACT_ATOMS: atom_id res chain seq x y z
N MET A 1 21.61 -2.71 -4.52
CA MET A 1 21.17 -2.78 -5.93
C MET A 1 20.12 -3.86 -6.05
N TYR A 2 19.13 -3.72 -6.93
CA TYR A 2 18.07 -4.71 -7.13
C TYR A 2 18.08 -5.22 -8.57
N ARG A 3 17.78 -6.51 -8.80
CA ARG A 3 17.67 -7.11 -10.14
C ARG A 3 16.51 -8.10 -10.17
N LEU A 4 15.95 -8.36 -11.35
CA LEU A 4 14.87 -9.33 -11.47
C LEU A 4 15.42 -10.76 -11.34
N ILE A 5 14.63 -11.63 -10.72
CA ILE A 5 15.00 -13.02 -10.44
C ILE A 5 14.03 -13.95 -11.15
N HIS A 6 14.58 -14.93 -11.84
CA HIS A 6 13.86 -16.10 -12.29
C HIS A 6 14.18 -17.30 -11.41
N LEU A 7 13.17 -18.12 -11.13
CA LEU A 7 13.39 -19.45 -10.60
C LEU A 7 13.06 -20.47 -11.68
N HIS A 8 14.03 -21.32 -11.99
CA HIS A 8 13.86 -22.41 -12.93
C HIS A 8 14.09 -23.74 -12.24
N PRO A 9 13.23 -24.75 -12.50
CA PRO A 9 13.50 -26.09 -12.05
C PRO A 9 14.59 -26.72 -12.89
N HIS A 10 15.68 -27.14 -12.24
CA HIS A 10 16.69 -27.98 -12.85
C HIS A 10 16.76 -29.29 -12.08
N HIS A 11 16.19 -30.35 -12.65
CA HIS A 11 16.04 -31.66 -11.98
C HIS A 11 15.35 -31.57 -10.60
N GLY A 12 14.36 -30.69 -10.45
CA GLY A 12 13.62 -30.48 -9.18
C GLY A 12 14.35 -29.62 -8.15
N ILE A 13 15.53 -29.09 -8.48
CA ILE A 13 16.28 -28.14 -7.66
C ILE A 13 16.03 -26.72 -8.21
N PRO A 14 15.67 -25.74 -7.36
CA PRO A 14 15.49 -24.37 -7.82
C PRO A 14 16.83 -23.74 -8.18
N ARG A 15 16.92 -23.14 -9.37
CA ARG A 15 18.07 -22.35 -9.81
C ARG A 15 17.66 -20.91 -10.04
N ILE A 16 18.51 -20.00 -9.58
CA ILE A 16 18.33 -18.55 -9.70
C ILE A 16 18.93 -18.08 -11.02
N GLY A 17 18.08 -17.59 -11.92
CA GLY A 17 18.47 -16.72 -13.02
C GLY A 17 18.39 -15.26 -12.57
N VAL A 18 19.36 -14.44 -12.98
CA VAL A 18 19.41 -13.01 -12.65
C VAL A 18 19.35 -12.23 -13.95
N ASP A 19 18.39 -11.32 -14.05
CA ASP A 19 18.29 -10.41 -15.16
C ASP A 19 19.44 -9.38 -15.14
N PRO A 20 20.02 -9.01 -16.29
CA PRO A 20 21.13 -8.06 -16.34
C PRO A 20 20.75 -6.65 -15.86
N ASP A 21 19.48 -6.27 -15.94
CA ASP A 21 19.06 -4.91 -15.62
C ASP A 21 19.03 -4.66 -14.11
N GLY A 22 19.69 -3.57 -13.73
CA GLY A 22 19.82 -3.11 -12.35
C GLY A 22 18.85 -1.98 -12.03
N TYR A 23 18.24 -2.06 -10.86
CA TYR A 23 17.33 -1.06 -10.32
C TYR A 23 17.90 -0.45 -9.04
N SER A 24 17.65 0.85 -8.86
CA SER A 24 18.11 1.62 -7.69
C SER A 24 17.26 1.39 -6.44
N SER A 25 16.00 0.97 -6.61
CA SER A 25 15.07 0.68 -5.51
C SER A 25 14.31 -0.64 -5.72
N GLU A 26 13.85 -1.23 -4.61
CA GLU A 26 13.01 -2.43 -4.60
C GLU A 26 11.67 -2.20 -5.31
N GLU A 27 11.06 -1.05 -5.06
CA GLU A 27 9.76 -0.69 -5.64
C GLU A 27 9.81 -0.62 -7.16
N ALA A 28 10.82 0.05 -7.73
CA ALA A 28 11.01 0.14 -9.17
C ALA A 28 11.24 -1.25 -9.79
N ALA A 29 12.02 -2.11 -9.12
CA ALA A 29 12.26 -3.47 -9.56
C ALA A 29 11.00 -4.34 -9.51
N LEU A 30 10.19 -4.24 -8.45
CA LEU A 30 8.92 -4.96 -8.33
C LEU A 30 7.90 -4.49 -9.37
N GLN A 31 7.85 -3.19 -9.64
CA GLN A 31 7.01 -2.64 -10.70
C GLN A 31 7.43 -3.18 -12.08
N ALA A 32 8.73 -3.22 -12.36
CA ALA A 32 9.24 -3.80 -13.60
C ALA A 32 8.97 -5.31 -13.69
N CYS A 33 9.14 -6.04 -12.57
CA CYS A 33 8.83 -7.47 -12.45
C CYS A 33 7.38 -7.78 -12.85
N ARG A 34 6.44 -6.90 -12.47
CA ARG A 34 5.00 -7.06 -12.74
C ARG A 34 4.58 -6.56 -14.11
N ALA A 35 5.25 -5.51 -14.61
CA ALA A 35 4.95 -4.91 -15.90
C ALA A 35 5.53 -5.72 -17.07
N THR A 36 6.62 -6.45 -16.84
CA THR A 36 7.29 -7.23 -17.88
C THR A 36 6.63 -8.60 -18.01
N PRO A 37 6.08 -8.95 -19.18
CA PRO A 37 5.61 -10.32 -19.42
C PRO A 37 6.82 -11.26 -19.40
N GLY A 38 6.98 -12.00 -18.31
CA GLY A 38 8.08 -12.95 -18.13
C GLY A 38 7.89 -13.81 -16.87
N PRO A 39 8.56 -14.97 -16.77
CA PRO A 39 8.47 -15.87 -15.63
C PRO A 39 9.34 -15.36 -14.46
N TYR A 40 9.25 -14.07 -14.15
CA TYR A 40 10.00 -13.50 -13.03
C TYR A 40 9.34 -13.96 -11.74
N PHE A 41 10.14 -14.56 -10.87
CA PHE A 41 9.75 -14.99 -9.53
C PHE A 41 9.71 -13.82 -8.54
N GLY A 42 10.55 -12.81 -8.74
CA GLY A 42 10.61 -11.65 -7.88
C GLY A 42 11.86 -10.81 -8.12
N VAL A 43 12.35 -10.18 -7.07
CA VAL A 43 13.48 -9.25 -7.11
C VAL A 43 14.58 -9.71 -6.16
N GLY A 44 15.82 -9.72 -6.61
CA GLY A 44 16.99 -10.00 -5.80
C GLY A 44 17.64 -8.72 -5.31
N ARG A 45 17.93 -8.62 -4.02
CA ARG A 45 18.74 -7.56 -3.43
C ARG A 45 20.20 -8.01 -3.40
N PHE A 46 21.07 -7.23 -4.01
CA PHE A 46 22.51 -7.48 -4.08
C PHE A 46 23.26 -6.54 -3.14
N ASP A 47 24.23 -7.09 -2.43
CA ASP A 47 25.15 -6.34 -1.58
C ASP A 47 26.19 -5.55 -2.42
N THR A 48 27.07 -4.82 -1.74
CA THR A 48 28.13 -4.03 -2.38
C THR A 48 29.19 -4.90 -3.07
N GLY A 49 29.28 -6.19 -2.74
CA GLY A 49 30.16 -7.15 -3.38
C GLY A 49 29.53 -7.87 -4.58
N GLY A 50 28.31 -7.50 -4.96
CA GLY A 50 27.58 -8.14 -6.07
C GLY A 50 27.06 -9.53 -5.74
N ARG A 51 26.99 -9.92 -4.46
CA ARG A 51 26.39 -11.18 -4.02
C ARG A 51 24.92 -10.98 -3.76
N LEU A 52 24.12 -11.98 -4.12
CA LEU A 52 22.70 -11.99 -3.82
C LEU A 52 22.52 -12.17 -2.30
N ALA A 53 21.97 -11.16 -1.65
CA ALA A 53 21.77 -11.13 -0.20
C ALA A 53 20.36 -11.60 0.20
N GLU A 54 19.37 -11.37 -0.65
CA GLU A 54 17.96 -11.64 -0.36
C GLU A 54 17.15 -11.73 -1.66
N VAL A 55 16.13 -12.58 -1.68
CA VAL A 55 15.10 -12.63 -2.72
C VAL A 55 13.77 -12.13 -2.13
N VAL A 56 13.24 -11.09 -2.75
CA VAL A 56 11.90 -10.56 -2.53
C VAL A 56 10.97 -11.21 -3.53
N MET A 57 10.26 -12.25 -3.10
CA MET A 57 9.29 -13.00 -3.91
C MET A 57 8.08 -12.13 -4.23
N ASP A 58 7.62 -12.08 -5.49
CA ASP A 58 6.39 -11.31 -5.78
C ASP A 58 5.18 -11.91 -5.03
N ALA A 59 4.27 -11.04 -4.63
CA ALA A 59 3.07 -11.38 -3.89
C ALA A 59 1.94 -11.87 -4.81
N ILE A 60 2.07 -11.81 -6.14
CA ILE A 60 0.97 -12.19 -7.03
C ILE A 60 0.94 -13.71 -7.19
N CYS A 61 -0.22 -14.31 -6.94
CA CYS A 61 -0.46 -15.72 -7.22
C CYS A 61 -0.40 -15.99 -8.73
N GLU A 62 0.46 -16.92 -9.13
CA GLU A 62 0.72 -17.27 -10.51
C GLU A 62 -0.15 -18.43 -10.99
N ALA A 63 -1.31 -18.68 -10.37
CA ALA A 63 -2.21 -19.74 -10.79
C ALA A 63 -2.76 -19.49 -12.21
N PRO A 64 -2.99 -20.55 -13.01
CA PRO A 64 -3.62 -20.40 -14.33
C PRO A 64 -4.98 -19.70 -14.19
N GLY A 65 -5.21 -18.65 -14.98
CA GLY A 65 -6.46 -17.88 -14.95
C GLY A 65 -6.40 -16.58 -14.13
N GLY A 66 -5.26 -16.22 -13.54
CA GLY A 66 -5.04 -14.90 -12.92
C GLY A 66 -5.70 -14.76 -11.56
N CYS A 67 -5.15 -15.46 -10.56
CA CYS A 67 -5.67 -15.39 -9.19
C CYS A 67 -5.31 -14.05 -8.52
N PRO A 68 -6.29 -13.31 -7.96
CA PRO A 68 -6.05 -12.01 -7.32
C PRO A 68 -5.49 -12.12 -5.89
N SER A 69 -5.38 -13.34 -5.36
CA SER A 69 -4.92 -13.58 -3.99
C SER A 69 -3.41 -13.46 -3.87
N ALA A 70 -2.95 -13.09 -2.68
CA ALA A 70 -1.53 -13.05 -2.38
C ALA A 70 -0.92 -14.45 -2.35
N ALA A 71 0.25 -14.61 -2.96
CA ALA A 71 1.04 -15.81 -2.87
C ALA A 71 1.71 -15.91 -1.49
N MET A 72 1.52 -17.04 -0.84
CA MET A 72 2.08 -17.35 0.49
C MET A 72 2.99 -18.58 0.46
N VAL A 73 2.88 -19.39 -0.59
CA VAL A 73 3.63 -20.63 -0.79
C VAL A 73 4.11 -20.74 -2.24
N VAL A 74 4.98 -21.72 -2.48
CA VAL A 74 5.58 -21.98 -3.80
C VAL A 74 5.40 -23.44 -4.17
N ASP A 75 5.00 -23.74 -5.39
CA ASP A 75 4.92 -25.12 -5.88
C ASP A 75 6.30 -25.79 -5.86
N ALA A 76 6.40 -26.99 -5.27
CA ALA A 76 7.67 -27.64 -4.99
C ALA A 76 8.40 -28.16 -6.25
N HIS A 77 7.72 -28.23 -7.40
CA HIS A 77 8.25 -28.79 -8.65
C HIS A 77 8.48 -27.72 -9.71
N THR A 78 7.56 -26.77 -9.81
CA THR A 78 7.54 -25.70 -10.82
C THR A 78 8.03 -24.37 -10.29
N PHE A 79 8.12 -24.22 -8.96
CA PHE A 79 8.47 -22.98 -8.28
C PHE A 79 7.54 -21.79 -8.58
N ARG A 80 6.30 -22.09 -8.99
CA ARG A 80 5.24 -21.09 -9.16
C ARG A 80 4.77 -20.60 -7.81
N ARG A 81 4.56 -19.30 -7.70
CA ARG A 81 4.01 -18.66 -6.49
C ARG A 81 2.51 -18.91 -6.43
N LEU A 82 2.02 -19.39 -5.30
CA LEU A 82 0.62 -19.76 -5.12
C LEU A 82 0.07 -19.20 -3.81
N CYS A 83 -1.21 -18.83 -3.83
CA CYS A 83 -1.98 -18.60 -2.61
C CYS A 83 -2.44 -19.94 -2.02
N ASP A 84 -2.86 -19.94 -0.75
CA ASP A 84 -3.29 -21.17 -0.06
C ASP A 84 -4.40 -21.93 -0.80
N ALA A 85 -5.33 -21.21 -1.44
CA ALA A 85 -6.41 -21.82 -2.20
C ALA A 85 -5.93 -22.48 -3.49
N CYS A 86 -5.03 -21.83 -4.24
CA CYS A 86 -4.48 -22.38 -5.48
C CYS A 86 -3.43 -23.47 -5.23
N ALA A 87 -2.86 -23.50 -4.03
CA ALA A 87 -1.94 -24.53 -3.55
C ALA A 87 -2.64 -25.82 -3.10
N TYR A 88 -3.97 -25.81 -2.97
CA TYR A 88 -4.71 -26.95 -2.42
C TYR A 88 -4.48 -28.23 -3.25
N GLY A 89 -3.97 -29.28 -2.59
CA GLY A 89 -3.68 -30.56 -3.23
C GLY A 89 -2.36 -30.62 -4.01
N LEU A 90 -1.54 -29.57 -3.98
CA LEU A 90 -0.21 -29.54 -4.58
C LEU A 90 0.89 -29.73 -3.52
N SER A 91 2.01 -30.29 -3.94
CA SER A 91 3.24 -30.28 -3.16
C SER A 91 3.78 -28.85 -3.13
N THR A 92 3.85 -28.24 -1.95
CA THR A 92 4.30 -26.85 -1.80
C THR A 92 5.47 -26.70 -0.84
N LEU A 93 6.17 -25.58 -0.99
CA LEU A 93 7.21 -25.09 -0.12
C LEU A 93 6.70 -23.81 0.53
N THR A 94 6.89 -23.71 1.84
CA THR A 94 6.85 -22.44 2.55
C THR A 94 8.01 -21.55 2.09
N VAL A 95 7.89 -20.25 2.36
CA VAL A 95 8.97 -19.29 2.08
C VAL A 95 10.27 -19.67 2.80
N ALA A 96 10.16 -20.21 4.02
CA ALA A 96 11.30 -20.67 4.80
C ALA A 96 12.00 -21.88 4.14
N GLU A 97 11.25 -22.91 3.73
CA GLU A 97 11.81 -24.07 3.04
C GLU A 97 12.43 -23.71 1.70
N LEU A 98 11.84 -22.74 0.99
CA LEU A 98 12.45 -22.22 -0.24
C LEU A 98 13.78 -21.51 0.05
N ALA A 99 13.85 -20.70 1.12
CA ALA A 99 15.08 -20.02 1.52
C ALA A 99 16.20 -21.02 1.86
N GLU A 100 15.87 -22.09 2.58
CA GLU A 100 16.80 -23.18 2.87
C GLU A 100 17.32 -23.86 1.60
N ARG A 101 16.42 -24.15 0.64
CA ARG A 101 16.82 -24.77 -0.64
C ARG A 101 17.67 -23.86 -1.52
N LEU A 102 17.43 -22.56 -1.49
CA LEU A 102 18.18 -21.58 -2.28
C LEU A 102 19.50 -21.17 -1.60
N GLY A 103 19.63 -21.36 -0.28
CA GLY A 103 20.77 -20.86 0.49
C GLY A 103 20.82 -19.34 0.58
N VAL A 104 19.68 -18.65 0.41
CA VAL A 104 19.54 -17.20 0.49
C VAL A 104 18.26 -16.84 1.21
N ALA A 105 18.24 -15.72 1.93
CA ALA A 105 17.03 -15.24 2.57
C ALA A 105 15.94 -14.98 1.53
N VAL A 106 14.72 -15.43 1.79
CA VAL A 106 13.55 -15.16 0.96
C VAL A 106 12.49 -14.52 1.82
N ARG A 107 11.86 -13.47 1.32
CA ARG A 107 10.64 -12.91 1.91
C ARG A 107 9.60 -12.60 0.83
N PRO A 108 8.30 -12.64 1.15
CA PRO A 108 7.30 -12.09 0.26
C PRO A 108 7.48 -10.58 0.12
N ALA A 109 7.21 -10.08 -1.09
CA ALA A 109 7.00 -8.67 -1.33
C ALA A 109 5.82 -8.21 -0.49
N PRO A 110 5.82 -6.95 -0.01
CA PRO A 110 4.65 -6.41 0.66
C PRO A 110 3.42 -6.57 -0.26
N VAL A 111 2.43 -7.30 0.22
CA VAL A 111 1.13 -7.44 -0.43
C VAL A 111 0.47 -6.06 -0.33
N LEU A 112 0.38 -5.34 -1.44
CA LEU A 112 -0.57 -4.24 -1.53
C LEU A 112 -1.95 -4.89 -1.41
N ALA A 113 -2.60 -4.71 -0.26
CA ALA A 113 -3.85 -5.40 0.08
C ALA A 113 -4.83 -5.31 -1.09
N THR A 114 -5.26 -6.44 -1.66
CA THR A 114 -6.29 -6.45 -2.73
C THR A 114 -7.70 -6.23 -2.19
N SER A 115 -7.89 -6.23 -0.86
CA SER A 115 -9.11 -5.80 -0.20
C SER A 115 -8.83 -5.36 1.24
N GLY A 116 -8.95 -4.05 1.46
CA GLY A 116 -8.84 -3.45 2.79
C GLY A 116 -8.25 -2.05 2.71
N ARG A 117 -9.10 -1.02 2.62
CA ARG A 117 -8.85 0.44 2.70
C ARG A 117 -7.61 1.06 2.00
N HIS A 118 -6.77 0.27 1.35
CA HIS A 118 -5.44 0.61 0.80
C HIS A 118 -5.21 -0.09 -0.56
N ALA A 119 -6.31 -0.54 -1.21
CA ALA A 119 -6.34 -1.48 -2.33
C ALA A 119 -6.58 -0.85 -3.71
N ALA A 120 -6.30 0.44 -3.88
CA ALA A 120 -6.29 1.06 -5.20
C ALA A 120 -4.92 1.69 -5.42
N PRO A 121 -4.39 1.75 -6.67
CA PRO A 121 -3.57 2.87 -7.03
C PRO A 121 -4.49 4.09 -6.84
N GLU A 122 -4.47 4.66 -5.64
CA GLU A 122 -5.46 5.64 -5.27
C GLU A 122 -5.19 6.88 -6.14
N SER A 123 -6.00 7.07 -7.17
CA SER A 123 -6.29 8.41 -7.70
C SER A 123 -6.77 9.33 -6.54
N GLY A 124 -7.20 8.76 -5.41
CA GLY A 124 -7.45 9.44 -4.13
C GLY A 124 -6.27 9.61 -3.15
N CYS A 125 -5.09 9.00 -3.33
CA CYS A 125 -3.95 9.15 -2.39
C CYS A 125 -3.21 10.44 -2.68
N ALA A 126 -3.14 10.83 -3.96
CA ALA A 126 -2.67 12.17 -4.31
C ALA A 126 -3.53 13.24 -3.62
N ALA A 127 -4.86 13.14 -3.73
CA ALA A 127 -5.78 14.05 -3.05
C ALA A 127 -5.65 13.98 -1.52
N SER A 128 -5.70 12.79 -0.93
CA SER A 128 -5.61 12.61 0.53
C SER A 128 -4.28 13.12 1.10
N THR A 129 -3.16 12.78 0.46
CA THR A 129 -1.81 13.22 0.86
C THR A 129 -1.64 14.72 0.69
N ARG A 130 -2.15 15.27 -0.43
CA ARG A 130 -2.15 16.70 -0.70
C ARG A 130 -2.96 17.46 0.36
N ILE A 131 -4.20 17.05 0.59
CA ILE A 131 -5.09 17.64 1.59
C ILE A 131 -4.43 17.57 2.97
N ALA A 132 -3.93 16.42 3.39
CA ALA A 132 -3.30 16.25 4.70
C ALA A 132 -2.10 17.19 4.90
N ARG A 133 -1.26 17.36 3.86
CA ARG A 133 -0.08 18.24 3.88
C ARG A 133 -0.44 19.72 3.86
N GLU A 134 -1.43 20.10 3.07
CA GLU A 134 -1.84 21.49 2.85
C GLU A 134 -2.79 22.02 3.93
N PHE A 135 -3.47 21.12 4.65
CA PHE A 135 -4.48 21.50 5.64
C PHE A 135 -3.99 22.53 6.69
N PRO A 136 -2.84 22.34 7.36
CA PRO A 136 -2.43 23.25 8.44
C PRO A 136 -2.15 24.67 7.96
N THR A 137 -1.71 24.82 6.71
CA THR A 137 -1.35 26.13 6.14
C THR A 137 -2.50 26.81 5.41
N HIS A 138 -3.48 26.05 4.92
CA HIS A 138 -4.53 26.58 4.03
C HIS A 138 -5.94 26.59 4.63
N VAL A 139 -6.21 25.94 5.77
CA VAL A 139 -7.57 25.89 6.33
C VAL A 139 -8.16 27.27 6.65
N ALA A 140 -7.32 28.29 6.91
CA ALA A 140 -7.77 29.67 7.11
C ALA A 140 -8.34 30.32 5.84
N ASP A 141 -7.92 29.87 4.65
CA ASP A 141 -8.37 30.41 3.36
C ASP A 141 -9.78 29.90 3.01
N PRO A 142 -10.79 30.79 2.88
CA PRO A 142 -12.15 30.40 2.53
C PRO A 142 -12.28 29.79 1.13
N ILE A 143 -11.44 30.19 0.17
CA ILE A 143 -11.49 29.66 -1.21
C ILE A 143 -11.00 28.22 -1.19
N TRP A 144 -9.86 27.97 -0.54
CA TRP A 144 -9.32 26.63 -0.38
C TRP A 144 -10.30 25.68 0.33
N ARG A 145 -11.00 26.16 1.38
CA ARG A 145 -12.06 25.36 2.03
C ARG A 145 -13.20 24.99 1.09
N MET A 146 -13.63 25.90 0.21
CA MET A 146 -14.66 25.62 -0.78
C MET A 146 -14.20 24.57 -1.81
N GLU A 147 -12.97 24.70 -2.31
CA GLU A 147 -12.35 23.75 -3.23
C GLU A 147 -12.22 22.36 -2.59
N LEU A 148 -11.75 22.31 -1.34
CA LEU A 148 -11.70 21.10 -0.54
C LEU A 148 -13.07 20.44 -0.43
N CYS A 149 -14.12 21.17 -0.08
CA CYS A 149 -15.47 20.60 0.02
C CYS A 149 -15.96 20.05 -1.33
N ALA A 150 -15.68 20.73 -2.44
CA ALA A 150 -16.02 20.27 -3.78
C ALA A 150 -15.24 19.01 -4.20
N GLU A 151 -14.00 18.86 -3.75
CA GLU A 151 -13.17 17.67 -3.95
C GLU A 151 -13.66 16.50 -3.08
N LEU A 152 -13.94 16.73 -1.79
CA LEU A 152 -14.49 15.70 -0.89
C LEU A 152 -15.84 15.16 -1.37
N ALA A 153 -16.67 16.01 -2.01
CA ALA A 153 -17.93 15.58 -2.60
C ALA A 153 -17.74 14.64 -3.82
N ARG A 154 -16.67 14.85 -4.60
CA ARG A 154 -16.37 14.07 -5.82
C ARG A 154 -15.51 12.83 -5.53
N THR A 155 -14.76 12.85 -4.43
CA THR A 155 -13.78 11.81 -4.09
C THR A 155 -13.94 11.39 -2.64
N PRO A 156 -14.90 10.50 -2.33
CA PRO A 156 -15.15 10.05 -0.96
C PRO A 156 -13.92 9.53 -0.19
N PRO A 157 -12.94 8.84 -0.81
CA PRO A 157 -11.71 8.44 -0.12
C PRO A 157 -10.85 9.60 0.40
N ALA A 158 -10.95 10.80 -0.18
CA ALA A 158 -10.17 11.98 0.20
C ALA A 158 -10.47 12.50 1.61
N VAL A 159 -11.59 12.07 2.22
CA VAL A 159 -11.93 12.35 3.62
C VAL A 159 -10.83 11.87 4.57
N ASN A 160 -10.08 10.83 4.22
CA ASN A 160 -8.93 10.39 5.01
C ASN A 160 -7.86 11.48 5.11
N GLY A 161 -7.61 12.22 4.02
CA GLY A 161 -6.69 13.36 4.03
C GLY A 161 -7.12 14.46 4.98
N LEU A 162 -8.41 14.77 5.02
CA LEU A 162 -8.99 15.72 5.98
C LEU A 162 -8.78 15.24 7.43
N ILE A 163 -9.09 13.98 7.73
CA ILE A 163 -8.94 13.41 9.08
C ILE A 163 -7.48 13.46 9.52
N ILE A 164 -6.54 13.09 8.64
CA ILE A 164 -5.10 13.12 8.91
C ILE A 164 -4.63 14.57 9.13
N GLY A 165 -4.98 15.49 8.23
CA GLY A 165 -4.59 16.90 8.33
C GLY A 165 -5.08 17.57 9.60
N VAL A 166 -6.35 17.36 9.97
CA VAL A 166 -6.92 17.85 11.24
C VAL A 166 -6.26 17.17 12.44
N GLY A 167 -5.98 15.87 12.36
CA GLY A 167 -5.33 15.10 13.40
C GLY A 167 -3.88 15.53 13.67
N ALA A 168 -3.18 15.99 12.63
CA ALA A 168 -1.79 16.46 12.71
C ALA A 168 -1.65 17.83 13.38
N LEU A 169 -2.73 18.61 13.50
CA LEU A 169 -2.69 19.89 14.20
C LEU A 169 -2.30 19.70 15.68
N SER A 170 -1.42 20.57 16.18
CA SER A 170 -1.17 20.65 17.62
C SER A 170 -2.38 21.24 18.33
N HIS A 171 -2.45 21.09 19.66
CA HIS A 171 -3.51 21.71 20.45
C HIS A 171 -3.53 23.24 20.29
N ARG A 172 -2.36 23.86 20.11
CA ARG A 172 -2.26 25.29 19.86
C ARG A 172 -2.85 25.67 18.50
N ASP A 173 -2.50 24.95 17.44
CA ASP A 173 -3.02 25.21 16.09
C ASP A 173 -4.54 25.07 16.05
N VAL A 174 -5.10 24.09 16.78
CA VAL A 174 -6.56 23.91 16.89
C VAL A 174 -7.21 25.13 17.52
N LEU A 175 -6.62 25.71 18.57
CA LEU A 175 -7.17 26.90 19.23
C LEU A 175 -7.04 28.14 18.32
N ASP A 176 -5.88 28.33 17.69
CA ASP A 176 -5.60 29.47 16.82
C ASP A 176 -6.47 29.44 15.55
N LEU A 177 -6.75 28.25 15.00
CA LEU A 177 -7.54 28.04 13.78
C LEU A 177 -9.01 27.71 14.06
N PHE A 178 -9.45 27.69 15.33
CA PHE A 178 -10.77 27.17 15.72
C PHE A 178 -11.96 27.77 14.94
N PRO A 179 -12.02 29.10 14.68
CA PRO A 179 -13.09 29.67 13.87
C PRO A 179 -13.11 29.14 12.43
N ALA A 180 -11.94 28.95 11.83
CA ALA A 180 -11.81 28.42 10.47
C ALA A 180 -12.17 26.92 10.41
N LEU A 181 -11.82 26.15 11.45
CA LEU A 181 -12.19 24.74 11.58
C LEU A 181 -13.71 24.57 11.74
N CYS A 182 -14.36 25.38 12.57
CA CYS A 182 -15.81 25.38 12.70
C CYS A 182 -16.49 25.77 11.37
N ALA A 183 -15.98 26.79 10.68
CA ALA A 183 -16.49 27.19 9.37
C ALA A 183 -16.39 26.03 8.38
N LEU A 184 -15.24 25.34 8.32
CA LEU A 184 -15.09 24.14 7.50
C LEU A 184 -16.12 23.06 7.88
N GLY A 185 -16.27 22.76 9.16
CA GLY A 185 -17.24 21.77 9.65
C GLY A 185 -18.67 22.05 9.19
N THR A 186 -19.09 23.31 9.12
CA THR A 186 -20.40 23.69 8.58
C THR A 186 -20.50 23.58 7.06
N GLN A 187 -19.39 23.78 6.34
CA GLN A 187 -19.29 23.76 4.87
C GLN A 187 -19.15 22.34 4.30
N LEU A 188 -18.81 21.34 5.13
CA LEU A 188 -18.59 19.97 4.67
C LEU A 188 -19.80 19.40 3.91
N PRO A 189 -19.58 18.58 2.87
CA PRO A 189 -20.66 17.86 2.19
C PRO A 189 -21.52 17.06 3.18
N VAL A 190 -22.84 17.04 2.97
CA VAL A 190 -23.83 16.47 3.93
C VAL A 190 -23.47 15.05 4.36
N GLY A 191 -23.06 14.18 3.43
CA GLY A 191 -22.63 12.80 3.74
C GLY A 191 -21.39 12.74 4.63
N VAL A 192 -20.35 13.53 4.30
CA VAL A 192 -19.10 13.59 5.06
C VAL A 192 -19.34 14.15 6.46
N ARG A 193 -20.14 15.22 6.57
CA ARG A 193 -20.51 15.82 7.85
C ARG A 193 -21.28 14.83 8.73
N ALA A 194 -22.23 14.09 8.17
CA ALA A 194 -22.99 13.08 8.90
C ALA A 194 -22.10 11.93 9.40
N ASP A 195 -21.15 11.48 8.58
CA ASP A 195 -20.22 10.39 8.94
C ASP A 195 -19.24 10.80 10.05
N LEU A 196 -18.67 11.99 9.95
CA LEU A 196 -17.79 12.53 10.99
C LEU A 196 -18.56 12.78 12.29
N ARG A 197 -19.77 13.33 12.22
CA ARG A 197 -20.62 13.52 13.41
C ARG A 197 -21.02 12.20 14.06
N ARG A 198 -21.29 11.14 13.30
CA ARG A 198 -21.53 9.80 13.89
C ARG A 198 -20.29 9.24 14.60
N SER A 199 -19.10 9.61 14.12
CA SER A 199 -17.84 9.14 14.68
C SER A 199 -17.53 9.76 16.06
N THR A 200 -18.19 10.86 16.46
CA THR A 200 -18.02 11.45 17.80
C THR A 200 -18.59 10.56 18.92
N VAL A 201 -19.46 9.59 18.60
CA VAL A 201 -19.94 8.57 19.55
C VAL A 201 -18.77 7.70 20.07
N ARG A 202 -17.69 7.57 19.28
CA ARG A 202 -16.42 6.95 19.69
C ARG A 202 -15.30 7.99 19.56
N PRO A 203 -15.17 8.92 20.52
CA PRO A 203 -14.34 10.11 20.35
C PRO A 203 -12.85 9.79 20.26
N LEU A 204 -12.41 8.62 20.71
CA LEU A 204 -11.01 8.17 20.63
C LEU A 204 -10.61 7.64 19.24
N SER A 205 -11.55 7.53 18.29
CA SER A 205 -11.20 7.21 16.90
C SER A 205 -10.61 8.44 16.20
N PRO A 206 -9.69 8.30 15.23
CA PRO A 206 -9.14 9.42 14.48
C PRO A 206 -10.23 10.31 13.85
N ALA A 207 -11.28 9.69 13.31
CA ALA A 207 -12.43 10.40 12.75
C ALA A 207 -13.24 11.16 13.83
N GLY A 208 -13.40 10.58 15.02
CA GLY A 208 -14.06 11.22 16.16
C GLY A 208 -13.28 12.43 16.67
N VAL A 209 -11.97 12.31 16.84
CA VAL A 209 -11.10 13.44 17.22
C VAL A 209 -11.14 14.54 16.17
N ALA A 210 -11.06 14.20 14.88
CA ALA A 210 -11.15 15.18 13.80
C ALA A 210 -12.50 15.90 13.79
N ALA A 211 -13.60 15.17 13.98
CA ALA A 211 -14.94 15.74 14.06
C ALA A 211 -15.06 16.76 15.22
N LEU A 212 -14.54 16.42 16.40
CA LEU A 212 -14.53 17.33 17.55
C LEU A 212 -13.72 18.60 17.26
N ARG A 213 -12.56 18.47 16.61
CA ARG A 213 -11.72 19.61 16.21
C ARG A 213 -12.36 20.49 15.14
N LEU A 214 -13.27 19.93 14.33
CA LEU A 214 -14.07 20.66 13.34
C LEU A 214 -15.37 21.26 13.92
N GLY A 215 -15.62 21.10 15.23
CA GLY A 215 -16.82 21.62 15.90
C GLY A 215 -18.12 20.87 15.57
N LEU A 216 -18.04 19.56 15.31
CA LEU A 216 -19.18 18.69 14.94
C LEU A 216 -19.79 17.89 16.09
#